data_AF-A0A3E0W1W3-F1
#
_entry.id   AF-A0A3E0W1W3-F1
#
_cell.length_a   1.000
_cell.length_b   1.000
_cell.length_c   1.000
_cell.angle_alpha   90.00
_cell.angle_beta   90.00
_cell.angle_gamma   90.00
#
_symmetry.space_group_name_H-M   'P 1'
#
loop_
_entity.id
_entity.type
_entity.pdbx_description
1 polymer ?
#
loop_
_entity_poly.entity_id
_entity_poly.type
_entity_poly.pdbx_seq_one_letter_code
_entity_poly.pdbx_strand_id
1 'polypeptide(L)'
;MGTLIYGPAAKPITIEDRDLAHLQAVILAKLRRGESFSFSWERSNDFGSGHNTLWLHPQMHIEFTYFGSKRIPLNREWVERLMNRANSTGGLELVPEAAPVTGR
;
A
#
# COMPACT_ATOMS: atom_id res chain seq x y z
N MET A 1 -2.79 8.17 -10.97
CA MET A 1 -1.68 7.98 -10.02
C MET A 1 -2.01 8.75 -8.78
N GLY A 2 -1.91 8.13 -7.61
CA GLY A 2 -2.04 8.79 -6.32
C GLY A 2 -0.70 8.88 -5.63
N THR A 3 -0.66 9.53 -4.47
CA THR A 3 0.54 9.63 -3.65
C THR A 3 0.31 9.17 -2.22
N LEU A 4 1.31 8.47 -1.70
CA LEU A 4 1.48 8.18 -0.28
C LEU A 4 2.58 9.10 0.29
N ILE A 5 2.27 9.79 1.38
CA ILE A 5 3.25 10.58 2.15
C ILE A 5 3.28 10.03 3.58
N TYR A 6 4.49 9.81 4.11
CA TYR A 6 4.68 9.28 5.45
C TYR A 6 5.85 9.97 6.16
N GLY A 7 5.57 10.72 7.22
CA GLY A 7 6.58 11.42 8.02
C GLY A 7 6.98 12.82 7.51
N PRO A 8 7.50 13.69 8.40
CA PRO A 8 7.71 15.10 8.10
C PRO A 8 8.78 15.31 7.03
N ALA A 9 8.47 16.16 6.06
CA ALA A 9 9.29 16.42 4.88
C ALA A 9 9.57 15.17 4.00
N ALA A 10 8.72 14.14 4.07
CA ALA A 10 8.84 12.98 3.20
C ALA A 10 8.52 13.31 1.73
N LYS A 11 9.27 12.70 0.82
CA LYS A 11 8.98 12.76 -0.61
C LYS A 11 7.69 11.96 -0.90
N PRO A 12 6.77 12.49 -1.72
CA PRO A 12 5.61 11.74 -2.17
C PRO A 12 6.02 10.46 -2.89
N ILE A 13 5.39 9.34 -2.55
CA ILE A 13 5.57 8.06 -3.24
C ILE A 13 4.39 7.91 -4.21
N THR A 14 4.69 7.96 -5.50
CA THR A 14 3.70 7.75 -6.56
C THR A 14 3.32 6.28 -6.64
N ILE A 15 2.03 5.99 -6.54
CA ILE A 15 1.46 4.64 -6.61
C ILE A 15 0.23 4.70 -7.53
N GLU A 16 -0.02 3.62 -8.27
CA GLU A 16 -1.27 3.46 -9.02
C GLU A 16 -2.47 3.69 -8.10
N ASP A 17 -3.48 4.42 -8.59
CA ASP A 17 -4.65 4.79 -7.76
C ASP A 17 -5.34 3.55 -7.19
N ARG A 18 -5.43 2.49 -8.00
CA ARG A 18 -6.02 1.21 -7.61
C ARG A 18 -5.24 0.57 -6.48
N ASP A 19 -3.92 0.49 -6.60
CA ASP A 19 -3.04 -0.09 -5.58
C ASP A 19 -3.10 0.72 -4.29
N LEU A 20 -3.03 2.06 -4.40
CA LEU A 20 -3.08 2.98 -3.27
C LEU A 20 -4.36 2.83 -2.45
N ALA A 21 -5.51 2.63 -3.10
CA ALA A 21 -6.78 2.41 -2.43
C ALA A 21 -6.78 1.14 -1.56
N HIS A 22 -6.18 0.06 -2.06
CA HIS A 22 -6.09 -1.21 -1.33
C HIS A 22 -5.05 -1.14 -0.22
N LEU A 23 -3.90 -0.53 -0.49
CA LEU A 23 -2.87 -0.25 0.51
C LEU A 23 -3.44 0.63 1.63
N GLN A 24 -4.18 1.69 1.32
CA GLN A 24 -4.82 2.56 2.32
C GLN A 24 -5.75 1.76 3.23
N ALA A 25 -6.57 0.85 2.67
CA ALA A 25 -7.47 0.03 3.46
C ALA A 25 -6.73 -0.85 4.47
N VAL A 26 -5.65 -1.52 4.04
CA VAL A 26 -4.84 -2.40 4.90
C VAL A 26 -4.04 -1.60 5.92
N ILE A 27 -3.38 -0.53 5.48
CA ILE A 27 -2.54 0.32 6.33
C ILE A 27 -3.38 0.94 7.45
N LEU A 28 -4.51 1.57 7.12
CA LEU A 28 -5.36 2.18 8.13
C LEU A 28 -5.96 1.15 9.10
N ALA A 29 -6.28 -0.05 8.62
CA ALA A 29 -6.78 -1.11 9.49
C ALA A 29 -5.73 -1.55 10.53
N LYS A 30 -4.46 -1.69 10.15
CA LYS A 30 -3.37 -2.04 11.07
C LYS A 30 -3.04 -0.89 12.04
N LEU A 31 -2.91 0.34 11.53
CA LEU A 31 -2.61 1.50 12.37
C LEU A 31 -3.70 1.77 13.42
N ARG A 32 -4.99 1.56 13.07
CA ARG A 32 -6.11 1.66 14.03
C ARG A 32 -6.07 0.61 15.14
N ARG A 33 -5.43 -0.54 14.90
CA ARG A 33 -5.18 -1.57 15.93
C ARG A 33 -3.91 -1.32 16.75
N GLY A 34 -3.23 -0.20 16.52
CA GLY A 34 -1.96 0.12 17.18
C GLY A 34 -0.78 -0.69 16.64
N GLU A 35 -0.94 -1.37 15.51
CA GLU A 35 0.10 -2.22 14.94
C GLU A 35 1.11 -1.38 14.15
N SER A 36 2.39 -1.55 14.46
CA SER A 36 3.49 -1.04 13.64
C SER A 36 4.01 -2.14 12.73
N PHE A 37 4.33 -1.80 11.48
CA PHE A 37 4.69 -2.78 10.46
C PHE A 37 5.50 -2.16 9.34
N SER A 38 6.24 -2.98 8.60
CA SER A 38 6.94 -2.55 7.39
C SER A 38 6.01 -2.58 6.16
N PHE A 39 6.22 -1.63 5.25
CA PHE A 39 5.63 -1.64 3.90
C PHE A 39 6.75 -1.57 2.86
N SER A 40 6.82 -2.55 1.98
CA SER A 40 7.84 -2.65 0.93
C SER A 40 7.22 -2.68 -0.47
N TRP A 41 7.92 -2.05 -1.42
CA TRP A 41 7.55 -2.06 -2.84
C TRP A 41 8.78 -1.97 -3.75
N GLU A 42 8.65 -2.48 -4.97
CA GLU A 42 9.69 -2.36 -5.99
C GLU A 42 9.75 -0.94 -6.56
N ARG A 43 10.96 -0.46 -6.86
CA ARG A 43 11.12 0.78 -7.63
C ARG A 43 10.87 0.52 -9.11
N SER A 44 10.13 1.44 -9.75
CA SER A 44 10.15 1.57 -11.22
C SER A 44 11.60 1.63 -11.72
N ASN A 45 11.87 0.95 -12.83
CA ASN A 45 13.18 0.83 -13.49
C ASN A 45 13.90 2.16 -13.76
N ASP A 46 13.18 3.29 -13.76
CA ASP A 46 13.72 4.62 -14.02
C ASP A 46 14.80 5.06 -13.02
N PHE A 47 14.87 4.43 -11.84
CA PHE A 47 15.81 4.77 -10.77
C PHE A 47 16.80 3.64 -10.42
N GLY A 48 16.89 2.60 -11.26
CA GLY A 48 17.69 1.39 -11.00
C GLY A 48 16.92 0.34 -10.18
N SER A 49 17.23 -0.93 -10.42
CA SER A 49 16.58 -2.06 -9.73
C SER A 49 16.79 -1.98 -8.22
N GLY A 50 15.72 -2.03 -7.44
CA GLY A 50 15.77 -2.02 -5.98
C GLY A 50 14.40 -2.09 -5.33
N HIS A 51 14.39 -2.24 -4.01
CA HIS A 51 13.19 -2.18 -3.18
C HIS A 51 13.29 -0.98 -2.23
N ASN A 52 12.16 -0.36 -1.93
CA ASN A 52 12.05 0.57 -0.81
C ASN A 52 11.23 -0.09 0.30
N THR A 53 11.54 0.28 1.54
CA THR A 53 10.78 -0.14 2.72
C THR A 53 10.51 1.06 3.61
N LEU A 54 9.25 1.25 3.99
CA LEU A 54 8.82 2.18 5.04
C LEU A 54 8.53 1.40 6.32
N TRP A 55 8.89 1.98 7.47
CA TRP A 55 8.39 1.54 8.77
C TRP A 55 7.21 2.41 9.19
N LEU A 56 6.01 1.83 9.26
CA LEU A 56 4.76 2.52 9.57
C LEU A 56 4.41 2.37 11.06
N HIS A 57 4.10 3.49 11.72
CA HIS A 57 3.77 3.54 13.15
C HIS A 57 2.51 4.39 13.40
N PRO A 58 1.58 3.98 14.30
CA PRO A 58 0.28 4.65 14.53
C PRO A 58 0.35 6.13 14.93
N GLN A 59 1.47 6.57 15.53
CA GLN A 59 1.66 7.95 15.99
C GLN A 59 2.29 8.87 14.93
N MET A 60 2.59 8.34 13.74
CA MET A 60 3.19 9.11 12.65
C MET A 60 2.11 9.59 11.70
N HIS A 61 2.30 10.77 11.10
CA HIS A 61 1.38 11.23 10.08
C HIS A 61 1.51 10.41 8.81
N ILE A 62 0.37 10.21 8.16
CA ILE A 62 0.25 9.54 6.88
C ILE A 62 -0.83 10.23 6.07
N GLU A 63 -0.55 10.47 4.80
CA GLU A 63 -1.48 11.10 3.87
C GLU A 63 -1.62 10.23 2.61
N PHE A 64 -2.86 10.06 2.17
CA PHE A 64 -3.22 9.37 0.93
C PHE A 64 -3.92 10.39 0.03
N THR A 65 -3.28 10.76 -1.07
CA THR A 65 -3.78 11.80 -1.97
C THR A 65 -4.08 11.22 -3.35
N TYR A 66 -5.29 11.48 -3.83
CA TYR A 66 -5.79 11.03 -5.13
C TYR A 66 -6.09 12.25 -6.01
N PHE A 67 -5.69 12.20 -7.27
CA PHE A 67 -5.91 13.32 -8.20
C PHE A 67 -7.31 13.28 -8.85
N GLY A 68 -8.02 12.16 -8.75
CA GLY A 68 -9.39 12.00 -9.25
C GLY A 68 -10.45 12.09 -8.14
N SER A 69 -11.67 12.51 -8.50
CA SER A 69 -12.80 12.62 -7.55
C SER A 69 -13.58 11.32 -7.34
N LYS A 70 -13.34 10.30 -8.17
CA LYS A 70 -14.09 9.03 -8.10
C LYS A 70 -13.50 8.13 -7.02
N ARG A 71 -14.36 7.64 -6.11
CA ARG A 71 -14.00 6.60 -5.16
C ARG A 71 -13.62 5.32 -5.90
N ILE A 72 -12.49 4.73 -5.52
CA ILE A 72 -11.98 3.51 -6.12
C ILE A 72 -12.60 2.31 -5.39
N PRO A 73 -13.32 1.42 -6.10
CA PRO A 73 -13.91 0.23 -5.48
C PRO A 73 -12.80 -0.75 -5.08
N LEU A 74 -12.92 -1.29 -3.87
CA LEU A 74 -11.98 -2.27 -3.33
C LEU A 74 -12.37 -3.68 -3.76
N ASN A 75 -11.38 -4.47 -4.15
CA ASN A 75 -11.47 -5.92 -4.26
C ASN A 75 -11.21 -6.54 -2.88
N ARG A 76 -12.24 -7.15 -2.30
CA ARG A 76 -12.19 -7.76 -0.97
C ARG A 76 -11.13 -8.86 -0.87
N GLU A 77 -11.05 -9.74 -1.86
CA GLU A 77 -10.08 -10.85 -1.86
C GLU A 77 -8.64 -10.31 -1.88
N TRP A 78 -8.41 -9.25 -2.63
CA TRP A 78 -7.08 -8.64 -2.68
C TRP A 78 -6.71 -7.91 -1.38
N VAL A 79 -7.66 -7.22 -0.74
CA VAL A 79 -7.46 -6.65 0.60
C VAL A 79 -7.11 -7.75 1.61
N GLU A 80 -7.81 -8.89 1.58
CA GLU A 80 -7.52 -10.04 2.44
C GLU A 80 -6.11 -10.60 2.18
N ARG A 81 -5.71 -10.75 0.91
CA ARG A 81 -4.36 -11.19 0.54
C ARG A 81 -3.27 -10.22 1.03
N LEU A 82 -3.48 -8.91 0.86
CA LEU A 82 -2.54 -7.89 1.34
C LEU A 82 -2.47 -7.86 2.87
N MET A 83 -3.61 -8.01 3.55
CA MET A 83 -3.66 -8.10 5.01
C MET A 83 -2.90 -9.33 5.53
N ASN A 84 -3.05 -10.49 4.88
CA ASN A 84 -2.32 -11.70 5.22
C ASN A 84 -0.80 -11.50 5.09
N ARG A 85 -0.34 -10.83 4.03
CA ARG A 85 1.08 -10.46 3.88
C ARG A 85 1.53 -9.52 5.00
N ALA A 86 0.75 -8.48 5.29
CA ALA A 86 1.06 -7.52 6.33
C ALA A 86 1.13 -8.11 7.75
N ASN A 87 0.60 -9.31 7.96
CA ASN A 87 0.68 -10.07 9.21
C ASN A 87 1.81 -11.12 9.21
N SER A 88 2.55 -11.25 8.10
CA SER A 88 3.71 -12.13 7.99
C SER A 88 4.99 -11.42 8.45
N THR A 89 6.07 -12.19 8.62
CA THR A 89 7.40 -11.68 8.99
C THR A 89 7.99 -10.72 7.94
N GLY A 90 7.55 -10.80 6.67
CA GLY A 90 8.00 -9.90 5.60
C GLY A 90 7.34 -8.52 5.61
N GLY A 91 6.26 -8.34 6.39
CA GLY A 91 5.47 -7.11 6.37
C GLY A 91 4.57 -6.97 5.15
N LEU A 92 4.00 -5.77 4.97
CA LEU A 92 3.13 -5.48 3.82
C LEU A 92 3.99 -5.35 2.56
N GLU A 93 3.69 -6.15 1.56
CA GLU A 93 4.33 -6.07 0.25
C GLU A 93 3.25 -5.79 -0.79
N LEU A 94 3.47 -4.79 -1.65
CA LEU A 94 2.59 -4.55 -2.78
C LEU A 94 2.74 -5.69 -3.79
N VAL A 95 1.66 -6.44 -4.00
CA VAL A 95 1.60 -7.49 -5.03
C VAL A 95 0.48 -7.21 -6.01
N PRO A 96 0.64 -7.60 -7.29
CA PRO A 96 -0.41 -7.40 -8.28
C PRO A 96 -1.74 -7.99 -7.83
N GLU A 97 -2.82 -7.29 -8.17
CA GLU A 97 -4.14 -7.89 -8.17
C GLU A 97 -4.07 -9.12 -9.07
N ALA A 98 -4.41 -10.29 -8.54
CA ALA A 98 -4.48 -11.45 -9.41
C ALA A 98 -5.56 -11.17 -10.45
N ALA A 99 -5.29 -11.43 -11.73
CA ALA A 99 -6.37 -11.50 -12.70
C ALA A 99 -7.39 -12.52 -12.15
N PRO A 100 -8.71 -12.22 -12.23
CA PRO A 100 -9.70 -13.19 -11.81
C PRO A 100 -9.37 -14.52 -12.48
N VAL A 101 -9.32 -15.60 -11.69
CA VAL A 101 -9.13 -16.94 -12.25
C VAL A 101 -10.32 -17.16 -13.17
N THR A 102 -10.12 -16.98 -14.47
CA THR A 102 -11.10 -17.35 -15.48
C THR A 102 -11.14 -18.87 -15.45
N GLY A 103 -12.01 -19.40 -14.60
CA GLY A 103 -12.21 -20.82 -14.39
C GLY A 103 -12.58 -21.49 -15.72
N ARG A 104 -11.90 -22.61 -15.96
CA ARG A 104 -12.10 -23.54 -17.06
C ARG A 104 -13.25 -24.49 -16.74
#